data_AF-A0A396IGJ5-F1
#
_entry.id   AF-A0A396IGJ5-F1
#
_cell.length_a   1.000
_cell.length_b   1.000
_cell.length_c   1.000
_cell.angle_alpha   90.00
_cell.angle_beta   90.00
_cell.angle_gamma   90.00
#
_symmetry.space_group_name_H-M   'P 1'
#
loop_
_entity.id
_entity.type
_entity.pdbx_description
1 polymer ?
#
loop_
_entity_poly.entity_id
_entity_poly.type
_entity_poly.pdbx_seq_one_letter_code
_entity_poly.pdbx_strand_id
1 'polypeptide(L)'
;MPLTRGVAYDPRISAVYLQIDNLNCGWAKADEIRRQILNFRKSEIYAPPSAYVHLFGFTVQGTFVRGVYDYLGIEPQVERIGKYKSGGDRLTRKTMSEDHREMLTALLDNIYSNWLDKIVPFLKYRKYSGVRKETVGISSGKEQIAVIRASGTISRVGGKGIIAEEFINNIHRVKASNKFKAAVIRIDSPGGDALASDLMWREIRLLAAKKPIIASMSDVAASGGYYMAMGEEGCAWIII
;
A
#
# COMPACT_ATOMS: atom_id res chain seq x y z
N MET A 1 -6.27 -11.42 3.19
CA MET A 1 -6.59 -12.52 4.13
C MET A 1 -7.27 -11.94 5.37
N PRO A 2 -8.59 -12.11 5.52
CA PRO A 2 -9.34 -11.82 6.75
C PRO A 2 -9.32 -12.96 7.79
N LEU A 3 -8.75 -14.13 7.44
CA LEU A 3 -8.95 -15.40 8.16
C LEU A 3 -8.20 -15.50 9.51
N THR A 4 -7.10 -14.78 9.71
CA THR A 4 -6.24 -14.94 10.90
C THR A 4 -6.79 -14.28 12.16
N ARG A 5 -7.62 -13.25 12.04
CA ARG A 5 -8.15 -12.52 13.21
C ARG A 5 -9.13 -13.35 14.02
N GLY A 6 -10.06 -14.06 13.39
CA GLY A 6 -11.00 -14.94 14.11
C GLY A 6 -10.27 -16.11 14.79
N VAL A 7 -9.25 -16.63 14.10
CA VAL A 7 -8.45 -17.77 14.55
C VAL A 7 -7.62 -17.46 15.80
N ALA A 8 -7.11 -16.24 15.93
CA ALA A 8 -6.32 -15.82 17.08
C ALA A 8 -7.11 -15.72 18.40
N TYR A 9 -8.45 -15.67 18.34
CA TYR A 9 -9.32 -15.50 19.51
C TYR A 9 -10.29 -16.68 19.72
N ASP A 10 -10.24 -17.71 18.88
CA ASP A 10 -11.07 -18.91 19.05
C ASP A 10 -10.37 -19.87 20.02
N PRO A 11 -10.93 -20.12 21.22
CA PRO A 11 -10.31 -20.99 22.22
C PRO A 11 -10.20 -22.46 21.77
N ARG A 12 -10.85 -22.85 20.66
CA ARG A 12 -10.77 -24.19 20.06
C ARG A 12 -9.55 -24.38 19.17
N ILE A 13 -8.85 -23.31 18.79
CA ILE A 13 -7.71 -23.38 17.89
C ILE A 13 -6.42 -23.21 18.68
N SER A 14 -5.66 -24.30 18.83
CA SER A 14 -4.42 -24.35 19.61
C SER A 14 -3.15 -24.09 18.78
N ALA A 15 -3.22 -24.26 17.46
CA ALA A 15 -2.09 -24.06 16.54
C ALA A 15 -2.58 -23.67 15.13
N VAL A 16 -1.72 -22.97 14.39
CA VAL A 16 -1.95 -22.59 12.98
C VAL A 16 -0.74 -23.07 12.17
N TYR A 17 -0.98 -23.94 11.19
CA TYR A 17 0.02 -24.29 10.19
C TYR A 17 -0.05 -23.27 9.05
N LEU A 18 1.07 -22.59 8.80
CA LEU A 18 1.16 -21.55 7.78
C LEU A 18 2.10 -22.04 6.68
N GLN A 19 1.53 -22.58 5.62
CA GLN A 19 2.26 -22.89 4.40
C GLN A 19 2.52 -21.58 3.65
N ILE A 20 3.79 -21.16 3.61
CA ILE A 20 4.24 -20.01 2.85
C ILE A 20 4.94 -20.55 1.61
N ASP A 21 4.25 -20.53 0.47
CA ASP A 21 4.88 -20.73 -0.84
C ASP A 21 5.59 -19.43 -1.28
N ASN A 22 5.97 -19.30 -2.56
CA ASN A 22 6.62 -18.10 -3.09
C ASN A 22 5.84 -16.82 -2.75
N LEU A 23 6.36 -16.03 -1.80
CA LEU A 23 5.75 -14.81 -1.31
C LEU A 23 6.00 -13.66 -2.30
N ASN A 24 5.09 -13.45 -3.26
CA ASN A 24 5.18 -12.36 -4.23
C ASN A 24 4.41 -11.11 -3.74
N CYS A 25 4.94 -10.41 -2.74
CA CYS A 25 4.34 -9.16 -2.25
C CYS A 25 5.41 -8.13 -1.84
N GLY A 26 5.01 -6.86 -1.75
CA GLY A 26 5.89 -5.82 -1.24
C GLY A 26 6.06 -5.86 0.28
N TRP A 27 6.93 -4.99 0.78
CA TRP A 27 7.36 -4.98 2.17
C TRP A 27 6.24 -4.65 3.17
N ALA A 28 5.32 -3.74 2.83
CA ALA A 28 4.22 -3.37 3.73
C ALA A 28 3.29 -4.55 3.98
N LYS A 29 2.94 -5.30 2.93
CA LYS A 29 2.14 -6.53 3.07
C LYS A 29 2.89 -7.62 3.85
N ALA A 30 4.19 -7.79 3.62
CA ALA A 30 5.00 -8.74 4.37
C ALA A 30 5.08 -8.36 5.87
N ASP A 31 5.24 -7.07 6.20
CA ASP A 31 5.21 -6.60 7.59
C ASP A 31 3.82 -6.78 8.22
N GLU A 32 2.74 -6.60 7.46
CA GLU A 32 1.37 -6.87 7.93
C GLU A 32 1.17 -8.37 8.26
N ILE A 33 1.63 -9.28 7.40
CA ILE A 33 1.61 -10.73 7.67
C ILE A 33 2.44 -11.05 8.92
N ARG A 34 3.66 -10.51 9.00
CA ARG A 34 4.55 -10.68 10.16
C ARG A 34 3.89 -10.19 11.44
N ARG A 35 3.24 -9.02 11.43
CA ARG A 35 2.49 -8.49 12.58
C ARG A 35 1.36 -9.42 13.00
N GLN A 36 0.64 -10.03 12.06
CA GLN A 36 -0.42 -10.99 12.38
C GLN A 36 0.13 -12.26 13.02
N ILE A 37 1.25 -12.80 12.52
CA ILE A 37 1.96 -13.94 13.12
C ILE A 37 2.45 -13.58 14.54
N LEU A 38 3.03 -12.40 14.72
CA LEU A 38 3.49 -11.94 16.03
C LEU A 38 2.35 -11.64 17.01
N ASN A 39 1.16 -11.26 16.53
CA ASN A 39 -0.01 -11.13 17.40
C ASN A 39 -0.55 -12.50 17.85
N PHE A 40 -0.23 -13.56 17.11
CA PHE A 40 -0.46 -14.95 17.52
C PHE A 40 0.58 -15.44 18.56
N ARG A 41 1.44 -14.56 19.12
CA ARG A 41 2.46 -14.83 20.18
C ARG A 41 1.86 -15.26 21.54
N LYS A 42 1.12 -16.36 21.54
CA LYS A 42 1.21 -17.36 22.60
C LYS A 42 1.74 -18.70 22.11
N SER A 43 2.02 -18.85 20.81
CA SER A 43 2.51 -20.11 20.24
C SER A 43 3.96 -19.98 19.77
N GLU A 44 4.75 -21.02 20.05
CA GLU A 44 6.12 -21.19 19.54
C GLU A 44 6.11 -21.39 18.02
N ILE A 45 7.08 -20.80 17.32
CA ILE A 45 7.25 -20.96 15.87
C ILE A 45 8.17 -22.16 15.66
N TYR A 46 7.65 -23.20 15.01
CA TYR A 46 8.40 -24.41 14.67
C TYR A 46 8.71 -24.42 13.17
N ALA A 47 9.97 -24.67 12.83
CA ALA A 47 10.41 -24.95 11.46
C ALA A 47 11.01 -26.36 11.41
N PRO A 48 10.67 -27.20 10.40
CA PRO A 48 11.30 -28.50 10.25
C PRO A 48 12.82 -28.34 9.99
N PRO A 49 13.66 -29.30 10.38
CA PRO A 49 15.12 -29.24 10.13
C PRO A 49 15.51 -29.06 8.65
N SER A 50 14.61 -29.42 7.73
CA SER A 50 14.77 -29.22 6.28
C SER A 50 14.34 -27.83 5.77
N ALA A 51 13.83 -26.95 6.65
CA ALA A 51 13.44 -25.60 6.27
C ALA A 51 14.67 -24.74 5.97
N TYR A 52 14.70 -24.16 4.77
CA TYR A 52 15.70 -23.17 4.40
C TYR A 52 15.08 -21.79 4.45
N VAL A 53 15.74 -20.87 5.15
CA VAL A 53 15.43 -19.44 5.10
C VAL A 53 16.48 -18.76 4.25
N HIS A 54 16.09 -18.35 3.05
CA HIS A 54 16.97 -17.55 2.20
C HIS A 54 16.72 -16.06 2.43
N LEU A 55 17.72 -15.38 2.97
CA LEU A 55 17.73 -13.92 3.08
C LEU A 55 18.55 -13.36 1.93
N PHE A 56 17.90 -13.17 0.78
CA PHE A 56 18.47 -12.38 -0.30
C PHE A 56 18.21 -10.91 0.03
N GLY A 57 19.26 -10.09 0.03
CA GLY A 57 19.11 -8.63 0.16
C GLY A 57 18.20 -8.06 -0.95
N PHE A 58 17.83 -6.80 -0.82
CA PHE A 58 16.96 -6.16 -1.81
C PHE A 58 17.77 -5.70 -3.03
N THR A 59 17.20 -5.90 -4.22
CA THR A 59 17.76 -5.36 -5.47
C THR A 59 16.66 -4.66 -6.26
N VAL A 60 17.03 -3.57 -6.94
CA VAL A 60 16.16 -2.88 -7.90
C VAL A 60 16.87 -2.84 -9.24
N GLN A 61 16.13 -3.21 -10.29
CA GLN A 61 16.62 -3.20 -11.65
C GLN A 61 15.72 -2.34 -12.52
N GLY A 62 16.31 -1.62 -13.48
CA GLY A 62 15.60 -0.85 -14.48
C GLY A 62 15.89 -1.39 -15.87
N THR A 63 14.85 -1.60 -16.69
CA THR A 63 15.02 -1.93 -18.11
C THR A 63 15.04 -0.65 -18.95
N PHE A 64 16.03 -0.54 -19.82
CA PHE A 64 16.25 0.61 -20.70
C PHE A 64 16.18 0.17 -22.16
N VAL A 65 15.40 0.89 -22.97
CA VAL A 65 15.12 0.52 -24.37
C VAL A 65 15.62 1.57 -25.37
N ARG A 66 16.35 2.60 -24.92
CA ARG A 66 16.91 3.62 -25.82
C ARG A 66 17.76 3.03 -26.94
N GLY A 67 18.53 1.97 -26.68
CA GLY A 67 19.34 1.31 -27.71
C GLY A 67 18.51 0.70 -28.85
N VAL A 68 17.29 0.27 -28.57
CA VAL A 68 16.36 -0.23 -29.60
C VAL A 68 15.84 0.92 -30.45
N TYR A 69 15.50 2.05 -29.83
CA TYR A 69 15.07 3.25 -30.56
C TYR A 69 16.17 3.84 -31.45
N ASP A 70 17.42 3.86 -30.97
CA ASP A 70 18.57 4.26 -31.79
C ASP A 70 18.70 3.39 -33.04
N TYR A 71 18.58 2.06 -32.88
CA TYR A 71 18.66 1.11 -33.99
C TYR A 71 17.54 1.32 -35.02
N LEU A 72 16.33 1.64 -34.55
CA LEU A 72 15.17 1.91 -35.40
C LEU A 72 15.16 3.33 -35.98
N GLY A 73 16.12 4.20 -35.61
CA GLY A 73 16.14 5.60 -36.03
C GLY A 73 15.00 6.44 -35.44
N ILE A 74 14.47 6.05 -34.27
CA ILE A 74 13.34 6.71 -33.61
C ILE A 74 13.84 7.58 -32.46
N GLU A 75 13.37 8.83 -32.39
CA GLU A 75 13.64 9.72 -31.27
C GLU A 75 12.43 9.86 -30.33
N PRO A 76 12.43 9.20 -29.15
CA PRO A 76 11.36 9.36 -28.17
C PRO A 76 11.29 10.79 -27.63
N GLN A 77 10.11 11.39 -27.75
CA GLN A 77 9.78 12.68 -27.15
C GLN A 77 9.27 12.44 -25.72
N VAL A 78 10.02 12.91 -24.72
CA VAL A 78 9.69 12.73 -23.31
C VAL A 78 9.84 14.06 -22.59
N GLU A 79 8.72 14.55 -22.06
CA GLU A 79 8.71 15.71 -21.17
C GLU A 79 8.86 15.26 -19.72
N ARG A 80 9.82 15.87 -19.01
CA ARG A 80 10.12 15.55 -17.61
C ARG A 80 10.09 16.82 -16.79
N ILE A 81 9.18 16.88 -15.83
CA ILE A 81 9.12 17.93 -14.82
C ILE A 81 9.47 17.31 -13.47
N GLY A 82 10.62 17.72 -12.91
CA GLY A 82 11.17 17.23 -11.64
C GLY A 82 12.44 16.40 -11.78
N LYS A 83 13.42 16.69 -10.91
CA LYS A 83 14.76 16.05 -10.91
C LYS A 83 14.68 14.52 -10.83
N TYR A 84 13.89 14.02 -9.88
CA TYR A 84 13.78 12.58 -9.57
C TYR A 84 12.66 11.86 -10.33
N LYS A 85 11.96 12.52 -11.28
CA LYS A 85 10.88 11.88 -12.06
C LYS A 85 11.46 11.01 -13.16
N SER A 86 11.80 9.76 -12.84
CA SER A 86 12.54 8.84 -13.72
C SER A 86 11.66 7.95 -14.63
N GLY A 87 10.33 8.13 -14.64
CA GLY A 87 9.42 7.27 -15.41
C GLY A 87 9.72 7.21 -16.92
N GLY A 88 10.23 8.32 -17.48
CA GLY A 88 10.62 8.42 -18.89
C GLY A 88 12.07 8.01 -19.19
N ASP A 89 12.92 7.83 -18.17
CA ASP A 89 14.35 7.52 -18.34
C ASP A 89 14.55 6.21 -19.10
N ARG A 90 13.59 5.27 -18.99
CA ARG A 90 13.62 3.97 -19.69
C ARG A 90 13.62 4.11 -21.21
N LEU A 91 13.02 5.18 -21.73
CA LEU A 91 12.92 5.45 -23.16
C LEU A 91 14.08 6.32 -23.65
N THR A 92 14.52 7.28 -22.84
CA THR A 92 15.51 8.29 -23.26
C THR A 92 16.95 7.88 -22.96
N ARG A 93 17.19 6.96 -22.02
CA ARG A 93 18.53 6.56 -21.59
C ARG A 93 18.78 5.07 -21.82
N LYS A 94 20.05 4.70 -21.95
CA LYS A 94 20.52 3.30 -22.02
C LYS A 94 20.80 2.71 -20.64
N THR A 95 20.98 3.57 -19.64
CA THR A 95 21.32 3.21 -18.26
C THR A 95 20.64 4.15 -17.27
N MET A 96 20.63 3.75 -16.00
CA MET A 96 20.07 4.55 -14.90
C MET A 96 20.86 5.85 -14.72
N SER A 97 20.14 6.96 -14.61
CA SER A 97 20.73 8.26 -14.28
C SER A 97 21.21 8.28 -12.83
N GLU A 98 22.16 9.18 -12.51
CA GLU A 98 22.69 9.32 -11.16
C GLU A 98 21.59 9.69 -10.16
N ASP A 99 20.74 10.65 -10.50
CA ASP A 99 19.59 11.05 -9.68
C ASP A 99 18.62 9.89 -9.40
N HIS A 100 18.38 9.04 -10.41
CA HIS A 100 17.52 7.86 -10.26
C HIS A 100 18.17 6.80 -9.37
N ARG A 101 19.49 6.60 -9.51
CA ARG A 101 20.26 5.69 -8.66
C ARG A 101 20.26 6.16 -7.21
N GLU A 102 20.57 7.44 -6.97
CA GLU A 102 20.54 8.07 -5.66
C GLU A 102 19.19 7.84 -4.95
N MET A 103 18.09 8.15 -5.64
CA MET A 103 16.73 7.96 -5.10
C MET A 103 16.44 6.49 -4.78
N LEU A 104 16.75 5.55 -5.69
CA LEU A 104 16.48 4.13 -5.48
C LEU A 104 17.34 3.53 -4.37
N THR A 105 18.60 3.94 -4.27
CA THR A 105 19.50 3.56 -3.18
C THR A 105 18.93 4.05 -1.86
N ALA A 106 18.53 5.33 -1.75
CA ALA A 106 17.94 5.85 -0.52
C ALA A 106 16.65 5.12 -0.10
N LEU A 107 15.80 4.74 -1.06
CA LEU A 107 14.60 3.94 -0.78
C LEU A 107 14.95 2.52 -0.34
N LEU A 108 15.91 1.87 -1.00
CA LEU A 108 16.38 0.53 -0.63
C LEU A 108 17.02 0.52 0.75
N ASP A 109 17.87 1.50 1.04
CA ASP A 109 18.52 1.66 2.34
C ASP A 109 17.48 1.90 3.42
N ASN A 110 16.45 2.71 3.18
CA ASN A 110 15.38 2.91 4.15
C ASN A 110 14.60 1.61 4.42
N ILE A 111 14.26 0.84 3.38
CA ILE A 111 13.58 -0.45 3.52
C ILE A 111 14.48 -1.45 4.26
N TYR A 112 15.77 -1.48 3.93
CA TYR A 112 16.75 -2.38 4.50
C TYR A 112 17.08 -2.03 5.96
N SER A 113 17.30 -0.75 6.29
CA SER A 113 17.44 -0.27 7.66
C SER A 113 16.18 -0.56 8.47
N ASN A 114 14.98 -0.31 7.93
CA ASN A 114 13.75 -0.73 8.59
C ASN A 114 13.66 -2.25 8.78
N TRP A 115 14.20 -3.05 7.86
CA TRP A 115 14.26 -4.49 8.00
C TRP A 115 15.20 -4.91 9.13
N LEU A 116 16.38 -4.28 9.23
CA LEU A 116 17.37 -4.53 10.30
C LEU A 116 16.90 -4.01 11.66
N ASP A 117 16.41 -2.77 11.73
CA ASP A 117 15.97 -2.09 12.96
C ASP A 117 14.67 -2.67 13.51
N LYS A 118 13.85 -3.33 12.68
CA LYS A 118 12.62 -4.01 13.15
C LYS A 118 12.89 -5.31 13.91
N ILE A 119 14.13 -5.58 14.30
CA ILE A 119 14.47 -6.30 15.53
C ILE A 119 14.26 -5.35 16.76
N VAL A 120 12.99 -4.97 17.02
CA VAL A 120 12.40 -4.41 18.28
C VAL A 120 12.69 -2.90 18.58
N PRO A 121 11.74 -2.02 19.04
CA PRO A 121 10.59 -2.28 19.91
C PRO A 121 9.19 -1.86 19.40
N PHE A 122 8.22 -2.62 19.89
CA PHE A 122 6.80 -2.51 19.63
C PHE A 122 6.16 -1.31 20.31
N LEU A 123 5.08 -0.79 19.71
CA LEU A 123 3.96 -0.29 20.50
C LEU A 123 3.48 -1.45 21.39
N LYS A 124 3.82 -1.40 22.68
CA LYS A 124 3.38 -2.41 23.66
C LYS A 124 1.87 -2.57 23.53
N TYR A 125 1.39 -3.81 23.43
CA TYR A 125 -0.03 -4.15 23.36
C TYR A 125 -0.86 -3.39 24.40
N ARG A 126 -0.35 -3.15 25.63
CA ARG A 126 -1.00 -2.32 26.66
C ARG A 126 -1.41 -0.90 26.20
N LYS A 127 -0.68 -0.28 25.26
CA LYS A 127 -0.99 1.04 24.70
C LYS A 127 -2.10 0.97 23.65
N TYR A 128 -2.22 -0.17 22.96
CA TYR A 128 -3.25 -0.46 21.95
C TYR A 128 -4.53 -1.04 22.58
N SER A 129 -4.40 -1.97 23.52
CA SER A 129 -5.48 -2.60 24.29
C SER A 129 -6.04 -1.68 25.40
N GLY A 130 -5.30 -0.62 25.75
CA GLY A 130 -5.75 0.43 26.66
C GLY A 130 -6.67 1.46 26.00
N VAL A 131 -6.76 1.46 24.67
CA VAL A 131 -7.78 2.22 23.94
C VAL A 131 -9.10 1.51 24.16
N ARG A 132 -9.98 2.13 24.96
CA ARG A 132 -11.28 1.55 25.25
C ARG A 132 -12.14 1.59 23.98
N LYS A 133 -13.05 0.62 23.81
CA LYS A 133 -13.99 0.60 22.68
C LYS A 133 -14.79 1.90 22.59
N GLU A 134 -15.06 2.51 23.74
CA GLU A 134 -15.72 3.81 23.87
C GLU A 134 -14.87 4.97 23.31
N THR A 135 -13.54 4.90 23.36
CA THR A 135 -12.62 5.93 22.86
C THR A 135 -12.60 6.00 21.32
N VAL A 136 -12.95 4.90 20.65
CA VAL A 136 -13.05 4.82 19.18
C VAL A 136 -14.49 4.95 18.66
N GLY A 137 -15.49 5.09 19.54
CA GLY A 137 -16.90 5.22 19.17
C GLY A 137 -17.49 3.98 18.45
N ILE A 138 -16.80 2.82 18.50
CA ILE A 138 -17.24 1.60 17.81
C ILE A 138 -18.19 0.84 18.74
N SER A 139 -19.46 1.26 18.77
CA SER A 139 -20.53 0.46 19.34
C SER A 139 -20.75 -0.78 18.46
N SER A 140 -21.21 -1.90 19.03
CA SER A 140 -21.57 -3.13 18.28
C SER A 140 -22.85 -2.97 17.45
N GLY A 141 -23.09 -1.78 16.89
CA GLY A 141 -24.30 -1.37 16.21
C GLY A 141 -24.24 -1.57 14.69
N LYS A 142 -25.39 -1.33 14.04
CA LYS A 142 -25.63 -1.34 12.58
C LYS A 142 -24.70 -0.42 11.76
N GLU A 143 -23.79 0.28 12.42
CA GLU A 143 -22.89 1.28 11.88
C GLU A 143 -21.64 0.62 11.31
N GLN A 144 -21.25 1.00 10.10
CA GLN A 144 -20.15 0.37 9.37
C GLN A 144 -19.10 1.40 8.95
N ILE A 145 -17.87 0.92 8.78
CA ILE A 145 -16.78 1.67 8.13
C ILE A 145 -16.58 1.07 6.75
N ALA A 146 -16.67 1.87 5.70
CA ALA A 146 -16.41 1.41 4.34
C ALA A 146 -14.90 1.23 4.14
N VAL A 147 -14.47 0.15 3.50
CA VAL A 147 -13.08 -0.01 3.07
C VAL A 147 -13.06 -0.02 1.56
N ILE A 148 -12.51 1.03 0.95
CA ILE A 148 -12.40 1.20 -0.50
C ILE A 148 -10.96 0.85 -0.88
N ARG A 149 -10.78 -0.20 -1.69
CA ARG A 149 -9.46 -0.65 -2.13
C ARG A 149 -9.13 -0.03 -3.48
N ALA A 150 -7.96 0.59 -3.57
CA ALA A 150 -7.39 1.15 -4.78
C ALA A 150 -6.04 0.47 -5.03
N SER A 151 -5.99 -0.51 -5.94
CA SER A 151 -4.78 -1.28 -6.21
C SER A 151 -4.46 -1.36 -7.70
N GLY A 152 -3.20 -1.12 -8.04
CA GLY A 152 -2.69 -1.14 -9.42
C GLY A 152 -2.59 0.25 -10.04
N THR A 153 -2.29 0.27 -11.34
CA THR A 153 -2.14 1.51 -12.13
C THR A 153 -3.47 2.23 -12.23
N ILE A 154 -3.42 3.57 -12.18
CA ILE A 154 -4.60 4.43 -12.34
C ILE A 154 -4.88 4.66 -13.82
N SER A 155 -6.11 4.35 -14.24
CA SER A 155 -6.63 4.63 -15.56
C SER A 155 -8.00 5.33 -15.49
N ARG A 156 -8.31 6.09 -16.54
CA ARG A 156 -9.60 6.79 -16.65
C ARG A 156 -10.73 5.84 -17.05
N VAL A 157 -10.50 5.01 -18.07
CA VAL A 157 -11.44 4.04 -18.61
C VAL A 157 -10.70 2.77 -19.00
N GLY A 158 -11.23 1.62 -18.59
CA GLY A 158 -10.65 0.30 -18.92
C GLY A 158 -9.26 0.05 -18.31
N GLY A 159 -8.71 -1.13 -18.59
CA GLY A 159 -7.40 -1.56 -18.10
C GLY A 159 -7.47 -2.44 -16.84
N LYS A 160 -6.29 -2.84 -16.36
CA LYS A 160 -6.12 -3.62 -15.12
C LYS A 160 -5.60 -2.67 -14.04
N GLY A 161 -6.33 -2.52 -12.93
CA GLY A 161 -5.93 -1.66 -11.82
C GLY A 161 -7.08 -0.80 -11.30
N ILE A 162 -6.78 0.47 -11.01
CA ILE A 162 -7.77 1.43 -10.50
C ILE A 162 -8.42 2.13 -11.68
N ILE A 163 -9.70 1.85 -11.90
CA ILE A 163 -10.52 2.56 -12.88
C ILE A 163 -11.25 3.69 -12.16
N ALA A 164 -11.00 4.93 -12.57
CA ALA A 164 -11.52 6.12 -11.88
C ALA A 164 -13.05 6.12 -11.76
N GLU A 165 -13.76 5.74 -12.82
CA GLU A 165 -15.22 5.71 -12.82
C GLU A 165 -15.79 4.74 -11.78
N GLU A 166 -15.24 3.53 -11.71
CA GLU A 166 -15.65 2.53 -10.72
C GLU A 166 -15.33 2.98 -9.29
N PHE A 167 -14.14 3.57 -9.09
CA PHE A 167 -13.73 4.09 -7.80
C PHE A 167 -14.63 5.22 -7.31
N ILE A 168 -14.95 6.18 -8.19
CA ILE A 168 -15.85 7.31 -7.91
C ILE A 168 -17.27 6.81 -7.60
N ASN A 169 -17.78 5.84 -8.36
CA ASN A 169 -19.07 5.22 -8.10
C ASN A 169 -19.11 4.56 -6.70
N ASN A 170 -18.03 3.92 -6.28
CA ASN A 170 -17.92 3.38 -4.92
C ASN A 170 -17.92 4.49 -3.86
N ILE A 171 -17.23 5.61 -4.09
CA ILE A 171 -17.28 6.78 -3.20
C ILE A 171 -18.70 7.32 -3.09
N HIS A 172 -19.43 7.45 -4.20
CA HIS A 172 -20.81 7.96 -4.20
C HIS A 172 -21.75 7.05 -3.40
N ARG A 173 -21.61 5.72 -3.54
CA ARG A 173 -22.36 4.74 -2.72
C ARG A 173 -22.09 4.92 -1.24
N VAL A 174 -20.82 5.11 -0.86
CA VAL A 174 -20.43 5.33 0.54
C VAL A 174 -20.94 6.66 1.06
N LYS A 175 -20.89 7.71 0.23
CA LYS A 175 -21.38 9.05 0.55
C LYS A 175 -22.89 9.08 0.80
N ALA A 176 -23.67 8.41 -0.05
CA ALA A 176 -25.14 8.41 -0.01
C ALA A 176 -25.72 7.51 1.11
N SER A 177 -25.00 6.47 1.54
CA SER A 177 -25.51 5.53 2.53
C SER A 177 -25.31 6.02 3.96
N ASN A 178 -26.39 6.10 4.74
CA ASN A 178 -26.34 6.40 6.18
C ASN A 178 -25.76 5.27 7.04
N LYS A 179 -25.55 4.09 6.44
CA LYS A 179 -24.95 2.92 7.10
C LYS A 179 -23.46 3.13 7.38
N PHE A 180 -22.77 3.83 6.49
CA PHE A 180 -21.33 4.08 6.62
C PHE A 180 -21.09 5.37 7.38
N LYS A 181 -20.40 5.29 8.53
CA LYS A 181 -20.04 6.45 9.35
C LYS A 181 -18.68 7.03 8.98
N ALA A 182 -17.79 6.19 8.45
CA ALA A 182 -16.46 6.58 8.01
C ALA A 182 -16.02 5.72 6.81
N ALA A 183 -14.94 6.11 6.15
CA ALA A 183 -14.32 5.34 5.08
C ALA A 183 -12.80 5.21 5.28
N VAL A 184 -12.24 4.07 4.89
CA VAL A 184 -10.80 3.85 4.77
C VAL A 184 -10.49 3.63 3.30
N ILE A 185 -9.57 4.42 2.75
CA ILE A 185 -9.10 4.28 1.38
C ILE A 185 -7.76 3.55 1.43
N ARG A 186 -7.73 2.27 1.07
CA ARG A 186 -6.51 1.45 1.04
C ARG A 186 -5.87 1.58 -0.33
N ILE A 187 -4.75 2.30 -0.40
CA ILE A 187 -4.03 2.67 -1.61
C ILE A 187 -2.79 1.79 -1.78
N ASP A 188 -2.69 1.17 -2.94
CA ASP A 188 -1.57 0.34 -3.38
C ASP A 188 -1.33 0.57 -4.88
N SER A 189 -0.82 1.75 -5.23
CA SER A 189 -0.71 2.24 -6.60
C SER A 189 0.62 2.95 -6.89
N PRO A 190 1.28 2.66 -8.03
CA PRO A 190 2.39 3.45 -8.53
C PRO A 190 1.97 4.78 -9.16
N GLY A 191 0.66 5.05 -9.25
CA GLY A 191 0.08 6.18 -9.97
C GLY A 191 -0.43 5.79 -11.35
N GLY A 192 -0.51 6.75 -12.27
CA GLY A 192 -1.03 6.56 -13.62
C GLY A 192 -1.58 7.86 -14.19
N ASP A 193 -2.78 7.79 -14.76
CA ASP A 193 -3.47 8.92 -15.37
C ASP A 193 -3.69 10.07 -14.36
N ALA A 194 -3.19 11.26 -14.71
CA ALA A 194 -3.23 12.44 -13.84
C ALA A 194 -4.64 13.00 -13.68
N LEU A 195 -5.43 13.04 -14.76
CA LEU A 195 -6.80 13.54 -14.71
C LEU A 195 -7.71 12.58 -13.92
N ALA A 196 -7.55 11.27 -14.13
CA ALA A 196 -8.22 10.25 -13.34
C ALA A 196 -7.91 10.40 -11.85
N SER A 197 -6.64 10.68 -11.52
CA SER A 197 -6.20 10.91 -10.15
C SER A 197 -6.82 12.18 -9.55
N ASP A 198 -6.95 13.26 -10.32
CA ASP A 198 -7.62 14.51 -9.90
C ASP A 198 -9.12 14.35 -9.67
N LEU A 199 -9.81 13.68 -10.58
CA LEU A 199 -11.23 13.36 -10.41
C LEU A 199 -11.48 12.53 -9.14
N MET A 200 -10.66 11.50 -8.91
CA MET A 200 -10.75 10.71 -7.69
C MET A 200 -10.43 11.53 -6.44
N TRP A 201 -9.36 12.33 -6.44
CA TRP A 201 -8.99 13.22 -5.34
C TRP A 201 -10.13 14.18 -4.97
N ARG A 202 -10.78 14.79 -5.98
CA ARG A 202 -11.93 15.67 -5.77
C ARG A 202 -13.06 14.95 -5.06
N GLU A 203 -13.41 13.74 -5.49
CA GLU A 203 -14.49 12.97 -4.88
C GLU A 203 -14.14 12.50 -3.46
N ILE A 204 -12.87 12.22 -3.19
CA ILE A 204 -12.37 11.94 -1.83
C ILE A 204 -12.58 13.17 -0.94
N ARG A 205 -12.19 14.38 -1.37
CA ARG A 205 -12.44 15.62 -0.60
C ARG A 205 -13.92 15.86 -0.34
N LEU A 206 -14.75 15.63 -1.35
CA LEU A 206 -16.21 15.79 -1.21
C LEU A 206 -16.84 14.76 -0.27
N LEU A 207 -16.23 13.59 -0.10
CA LEU A 207 -16.62 12.62 0.92
C LEU A 207 -16.08 13.03 2.30
N ALA A 208 -14.84 13.52 2.37
CA ALA A 208 -14.19 13.95 3.62
C ALA A 208 -14.95 15.09 4.31
N ALA A 209 -15.52 16.00 3.51
CA ALA A 209 -16.39 17.07 3.99
C ALA A 209 -17.68 16.57 4.68
N LYS A 210 -18.09 15.31 4.46
CA LYS A 210 -19.31 14.73 5.05
C LYS A 210 -19.03 13.65 6.10
N LYS A 211 -17.94 12.90 5.95
CA LYS A 211 -17.63 11.72 6.76
C LYS A 211 -16.13 11.64 7.00
N PRO A 212 -15.69 11.21 8.19
CA PRO A 212 -14.28 10.91 8.42
C PRO A 212 -13.76 9.90 7.38
N ILE A 213 -12.62 10.23 6.77
CA ILE A 213 -11.89 9.36 5.88
C ILE A 213 -10.52 9.10 6.51
N ILE A 214 -9.93 7.93 6.25
CA ILE A 214 -8.52 7.64 6.53
C ILE A 214 -7.90 7.07 5.26
N ALA A 215 -6.79 7.66 4.79
CA ALA A 215 -5.94 7.06 3.78
C ALA A 215 -4.96 6.05 4.41
N SER A 216 -5.03 4.80 3.95
CA SER A 216 -4.10 3.73 4.32
C SER A 216 -3.21 3.40 3.13
N MET A 217 -1.92 3.67 3.23
CA MET A 217 -0.95 3.40 2.18
C MET A 217 -0.31 2.02 2.39
N SER A 218 -0.24 1.22 1.32
CA SER A 218 0.30 -0.14 1.32
C SER A 218 1.74 -0.17 0.75
N ASP A 219 2.05 -1.10 -0.16
CA ASP A 219 3.41 -1.28 -0.66
C ASP A 219 3.87 -0.07 -1.48
N VAL A 220 2.96 0.50 -2.28
CA VAL A 220 3.24 1.70 -3.08
C VAL A 220 2.06 2.66 -3.01
N ALA A 221 2.31 3.93 -2.75
CA ALA A 221 1.33 5.01 -2.91
C ALA A 221 2.06 6.20 -3.54
N ALA A 222 2.46 6.05 -4.80
CA ALA A 222 3.32 7.00 -5.50
C ALA A 222 2.54 7.79 -6.57
N SER A 223 3.02 8.99 -6.89
CA SER A 223 2.45 9.85 -7.94
C SER A 223 0.94 10.04 -7.77
N GLY A 224 0.10 9.56 -8.69
CA GLY A 224 -1.35 9.64 -8.59
C GLY A 224 -1.93 8.94 -7.35
N GLY A 225 -1.30 7.87 -6.87
CA GLY A 225 -1.71 7.21 -5.62
C GLY A 225 -1.48 8.08 -4.39
N TYR A 226 -0.36 8.81 -4.34
CA TYR A 226 -0.11 9.82 -3.31
C TYR A 226 -1.09 10.99 -3.45
N TYR A 227 -1.36 11.41 -4.68
CA TYR A 227 -2.29 12.50 -4.96
C TYR A 227 -3.71 12.18 -4.47
N MET A 228 -4.20 10.95 -4.68
CA MET A 228 -5.46 10.49 -4.10
C MET A 228 -5.45 10.54 -2.57
N ALA A 229 -4.35 10.12 -1.95
CA ALA A 229 -4.20 10.14 -0.50
C ALA A 229 -4.43 11.55 0.04
N MET A 230 -3.82 12.57 -0.59
CA MET A 230 -3.96 14.01 -0.29
C MET A 230 -5.39 14.57 -0.37
N GLY A 231 -6.38 13.78 -0.77
CA GLY A 231 -7.80 14.17 -0.75
C GLY A 231 -8.43 14.13 0.64
N GLU A 232 -7.76 13.55 1.63
CA GLU A 232 -8.19 13.57 3.02
C GLU A 232 -7.75 14.88 3.72
N GLU A 233 -8.66 15.57 4.40
CA GLU A 233 -8.35 16.75 5.24
C GLU A 233 -8.13 16.40 6.73
N GLY A 234 -8.32 15.13 7.11
CA GLY A 234 -8.16 14.63 8.46
C GLY A 234 -6.72 14.17 8.74
N CYS A 235 -6.19 14.52 9.91
CA CYS A 235 -4.86 14.10 10.34
C CYS A 235 -4.83 12.63 10.76
N ALA A 236 -4.84 11.67 9.83
CA ALA A 236 -4.50 10.29 10.15
C ALA A 236 -3.98 9.49 8.94
N TRP A 237 -2.76 9.78 8.48
CA TRP A 237 -2.05 8.88 7.57
C TRP A 237 -1.63 7.63 8.33
N ILE A 238 -2.15 6.47 7.96
CA ILE A 238 -1.61 5.20 8.43
C ILE A 238 -0.82 4.58 7.28
N ILE A 239 0.49 4.81 7.30
CA ILE A 239 1.47 4.02 6.55
C ILE A 239 1.61 2.71 7.33
N ILE A 240 1.15 1.60 6.73
CA ILE A 240 1.12 0.29 7.41
C ILE A 240 2.40 -0.49 7.14
#